data_AF-A0A8E2J8N7-F1
#
_entry.id   AF-A0A8E2J8N7-F1
#
_cell.length_a   1.000
_cell.length_b   1.000
_cell.length_c   1.000
_cell.angle_alpha   90.00
_cell.angle_beta   90.00
_cell.angle_gamma   90.00
#
_symmetry.space_group_name_H-M   'P 1'
#
loop_
_entity.id
_entity.type
_entity.pdbx_description
1 polymer ?
#
loop_
_entity_poly.entity_id
_entity_poly.type
_entity_poly.pdbx_seq_one_letter_code
_entity_poly.pdbx_strand_id
1 'polypeptide(L)' 'KPRGRPPLLDTPLRQRLVRRATINSYHRRLSFLEIADLKNIRVYKRTLITVFEKERYFRRVATEKLLITDKHRRYRLE' A
#
# COMPACT_ATOMS: atom_id res chain seq x y z
N LYS A 1 -16.02 23.67 6.10
CA LYS A 1 -16.46 22.34 5.60
C LYS A 1 -16.24 22.29 4.09
N PRO A 2 -15.56 21.27 3.54
CA PRO A 2 -15.39 21.20 2.08
C PRO A 2 -16.77 21.03 1.41
N ARG A 3 -17.04 21.80 0.36
CA ARG A 3 -18.35 21.89 -0.33
C ARG A 3 -18.58 20.78 -1.38
N GLY A 4 -18.04 19.58 -1.17
CA GLY A 4 -18.03 18.50 -2.17
C GLY A 4 -18.59 17.16 -1.68
N ARG A 5 -18.74 16.20 -2.61
CA ARG A 5 -19.15 14.83 -2.30
C ARG A 5 -18.19 14.23 -1.26
N PRO A 6 -18.69 13.67 -0.15
CA PRO A 6 -17.83 13.03 0.83
C PRO A 6 -17.09 11.86 0.18
N PRO A 7 -15.80 11.66 0.49
CA PRO A 7 -15.06 10.54 -0.03
C PRO A 7 -15.66 9.22 0.48
N LEU A 8 -15.67 8.18 -0.37
CA LEU A 8 -16.22 6.87 -0.02
C LEU A 8 -15.52 6.22 1.18
N LEU A 9 -14.24 6.53 1.37
CA LEU A 9 -13.44 6.10 2.51
C LEU A 9 -12.77 7.32 3.14
N ASP A 10 -12.88 7.39 4.46
CA ASP A 10 -12.30 8.46 5.26
C ASP A 10 -10.76 8.44 5.19
N THR A 11 -10.16 9.61 5.34
CA THR A 11 -8.71 9.83 5.21
C THR A 11 -7.87 8.94 6.14
N PRO A 12 -8.21 8.78 7.44
CA PRO A 12 -7.46 7.91 8.34
C PRO A 12 -7.50 6.44 7.89
N LEU A 13 -8.63 6.01 7.33
CA LEU A 13 -8.82 4.63 6.89
C LEU A 13 -8.00 4.34 5.62
N ARG A 14 -7.92 5.31 4.68
CA ARG A 14 -7.02 5.22 3.52
C ARG A 14 -5.56 5.06 3.94
N GLN A 15 -5.09 5.89 4.87
CA GLN A 15 -3.71 5.81 5.37
C GLN A 15 -3.42 4.49 6.08
N ARG A 16 -4.38 3.95 6.86
CA ARG A 16 -4.24 2.64 7.50
C ARG A 16 -4.12 1.50 6.48
N LEU A 17 -4.89 1.52 5.40
CA LEU A 17 -4.82 0.54 4.31
C LEU A 17 -3.45 0.57 3.65
N VAL A 18 -2.96 1.75 3.29
CA VAL A 18 -1.65 1.93 2.66
C VAL A 18 -0.53 1.53 3.59
N ARG A 19 -0.58 1.94 4.86
CA ARG A 19 0.40 1.54 5.87
C ARG A 19 0.46 0.03 5.99
N ARG A 20 -0.69 -0.67 5.97
CA ARG A 20 -0.76 -2.13 6.02
C ARG A 20 -0.15 -2.77 4.78
N ALA A 21 -0.43 -2.24 3.60
CA ALA A 21 0.15 -2.69 2.33
C ALA A 21 1.69 -2.56 2.31
N THR A 22 2.23 -1.52 2.95
CA THR A 22 3.67 -1.23 2.93
C THR A 22 4.50 -1.90 4.03
N ILE A 23 3.88 -2.59 4.99
CA ILE A 23 4.58 -3.13 6.20
C ILE A 23 5.78 -4.00 5.84
N ASN A 24 5.60 -4.98 4.96
CA ASN A 24 6.66 -5.92 4.58
C ASN A 24 6.41 -6.48 3.18
N SER A 25 7.36 -7.30 2.69
CA SER A 25 7.27 -7.92 1.36
C SER A 25 6.03 -8.80 1.18
N TYR A 26 5.59 -9.50 2.23
CA TYR A 26 4.37 -10.30 2.20
C TYR A 26 3.14 -9.45 1.91
N HIS A 27 2.93 -8.36 2.66
CA HIS A 27 1.77 -7.48 2.46
C HIS A 27 1.80 -6.75 1.12
N ARG A 28 2.98 -6.44 0.58
CA ARG A 28 3.12 -5.80 -0.75
C ARG A 28 2.71 -6.72 -1.90
N ARG A 29 2.79 -8.05 -1.70
CA ARG A 29 2.40 -9.07 -2.68
C ARG A 29 0.91 -9.40 -2.64
N LEU A 30 0.22 -9.04 -1.56
CA LEU A 30 -1.22 -9.21 -1.46
C LEU A 30 -1.95 -8.28 -2.42
N SER A 31 -3.07 -8.74 -2.95
CA SER A 31 -4.00 -7.93 -3.70
C SER A 31 -4.66 -6.88 -2.80
N PHE A 32 -5.19 -5.82 -3.42
CA PHE A 32 -5.89 -4.76 -2.67
C PHE A 32 -7.09 -5.29 -1.87
N LEU A 33 -7.78 -6.30 -2.39
CA LEU A 33 -8.92 -6.93 -1.73
C LEU A 33 -8.47 -7.67 -0.47
N GLU A 34 -7.42 -8.49 -0.56
CA GLU A 34 -6.87 -9.19 0.60
C GLU A 34 -6.40 -8.23 1.69
N ILE A 35 -5.80 -7.09 1.31
CA ILE A 35 -5.40 -6.05 2.28
C ILE A 35 -6.61 -5.40 2.96
N ALA A 36 -7.72 -5.23 2.24
CA ALA A 36 -8.96 -4.69 2.79
C ALA A 36 -9.66 -5.71 3.72
N ASP A 37 -9.64 -6.99 3.34
CA ASP A 37 -10.18 -8.10 4.15
C ASP A 37 -9.42 -8.25 5.46
N LEU A 38 -8.08 -8.10 5.47
CA LEU A 38 -7.27 -8.05 6.70
C LEU A 38 -7.66 -6.92 7.66
N LYS A 39 -8.43 -5.94 7.19
CA LYS A 39 -8.96 -4.82 7.98
C LYS A 39 -10.49 -4.88 8.14
N ASN A 40 -11.13 -5.98 7.72
CA ASN A 40 -12.58 -6.16 7.72
C ASN A 40 -13.33 -5.06 6.93
N ILE A 41 -12.72 -4.55 5.85
CA ILE A 41 -13.31 -3.50 5.02
C ILE A 41 -13.88 -4.14 3.75
N ARG A 42 -15.21 -4.21 3.65
CA ARG A 42 -15.90 -4.64 2.43
C ARG A 42 -16.14 -3.45 1.50
N VAL A 43 -15.30 -3.33 0.47
CA VAL A 43 -15.46 -2.32 -0.60
C VAL A 43 -15.13 -2.91 -1.96
N TYR A 44 -15.67 -2.30 -3.01
CA TYR A 44 -15.37 -2.70 -4.38
C TYR A 44 -13.89 -2.45 -4.73
N LYS A 45 -13.33 -3.35 -5.55
CA LYS A 45 -11.95 -3.26 -6.06
C LYS A 45 -11.63 -1.90 -6.67
N ARG A 46 -12.55 -1.31 -7.43
CA ARG A 46 -12.38 0.01 -8.06
C ARG A 46 -12.12 1.12 -7.02
N THR A 47 -12.86 1.11 -5.91
CA THR A 47 -12.65 2.05 -4.82
C THR A 47 -11.26 1.92 -4.21
N LEU A 48 -10.81 0.68 -3.99
CA LEU A 48 -9.49 0.43 -3.42
C LEU A 48 -8.39 0.98 -4.31
N ILE A 49 -8.46 0.75 -5.63
CA ILE A 49 -7.50 1.30 -6.59
C ILE A 49 -7.39 2.81 -6.45
N THR A 50 -8.52 3.53 -6.46
CA THR A 50 -8.54 5.00 -6.31
C THR A 50 -7.96 5.45 -4.96
N VAL A 51 -8.18 4.68 -3.88
CA VAL A 51 -7.58 4.96 -2.57
C VAL A 51 -6.06 4.82 -2.61
N PHE A 52 -5.54 3.72 -3.15
CA PHE A 52 -4.10 3.48 -3.25
C PHE A 52 -3.41 4.50 -4.19
N GLU A 53 -4.09 4.93 -5.26
CA GLU A 53 -3.63 6.00 -6.15
C GLU A 53 -3.54 7.35 -5.44
N LYS A 54 -4.59 7.75 -4.71
CA LYS A 54 -4.63 9.03 -3.97
C LYS A 54 -3.51 9.14 -2.96
N GLU A 55 -3.19 8.05 -2.28
CA GLU A 55 -2.10 7.98 -1.30
C GLU A 55 -0.73 7.71 -1.95
N ARG A 56 -0.65 7.71 -3.29
CA ARG A 56 0.58 7.52 -4.08
C ARG A 56 1.34 6.24 -3.74
N TYR A 57 0.62 5.15 -3.42
CA TYR A 57 1.20 3.85 -3.06
C TYR A 57 2.25 3.38 -4.07
N PHE A 58 1.94 3.45 -5.37
CA PHE A 58 2.82 3.00 -6.45
C PHE A 58 4.15 3.77 -6.52
N ARG A 59 4.17 5.05 -6.14
CA ARG A 59 5.41 5.85 -6.11
C ARG A 59 6.33 5.41 -4.97
N ARG A 60 5.76 5.01 -3.82
CA ARG A 60 6.57 4.55 -2.67
C ARG A 60 7.22 3.20 -2.91
N VAL A 61 6.52 2.27 -3.57
CA VAL A 61 7.05 0.94 -3.91
C VAL A 61 8.33 1.04 -4.76
N ALA A 62 8.45 2.06 -5.62
CA ALA A 62 9.63 2.29 -6.44
C ALA A 62 10.80 2.98 -5.70
N THR A 63 10.56 3.63 -4.56
CA THR A 63 11.53 4.58 -3.97
C THR A 63 12.42 3.96 -2.90
N GLU A 64 11.97 2.92 -2.18
CA GLU A 64 12.81 2.26 -1.15
C GLU A 64 13.56 1.06 -1.73
N LYS A 65 14.53 1.34 -2.60
CA LYS A 65 15.59 0.36 -2.87
C LYS A 65 16.44 0.28 -1.61
N LEU A 66 16.38 -0.84 -0.91
CA LEU A 66 17.29 -1.11 0.21
C LEU A 66 18.72 -0.94 -0.30
N LEU A 67 19.53 -0.15 0.41
CA LEU A 67 20.96 -0.02 0.13
C LEU A 67 21.56 -1.44 0.14
N ILE A 68 22.25 -1.78 -0.95
CA ILE A 68 22.89 -3.09 -1.10
C ILE A 68 24.01 -3.17 -0.07
N THR A 69 23.74 -3.80 1.07
CA THR A 69 24.73 -4.17 2.09
C THR A 69 25.65 -5.29 1.58
N ASP A 70 26.84 -5.41 2.15
CA ASP A 70 27.86 -6.38 1.70
C ASP A 70 27.38 -7.84 1.77
N LYS A 71 26.43 -8.16 2.66
CA LYS A 71 25.75 -9.46 2.69
C LYS A 71 25.05 -9.79 1.37
N HIS A 72 24.37 -8.81 0.76
CA HIS A 72 23.70 -8.98 -0.53
C HIS A 72 24.68 -9.05 -1.70
N ARG A 73 25.87 -8.45 -1.57
CA ARG A 73 26.95 -8.56 -2.58
C ARG A 73 27.55 -9.95 -2.59
N ARG A 74 27.85 -10.51 -1.41
CA ARG A 74 28.43 -11.86 -1.26
C ARG A 74 27.49 -12.95 -1.81
N TYR A 75 26.20 -12.89 -1.47
CA TYR A 75 25.20 -13.85 -1.96
C TYR A 75 25.02 -13.86 -3.49
N ARG A 76 25.49 -12.83 -4.21
CA ARG A 76 25.36 -12.73 -5.66
C ARG A 76 26.65 -13.13 -6.41
N LEU A 77 27.75 -13.32 -5.69
CA LEU A 77 29.06 -13.69 -6.23
C LEU A 77 29.41 -15.17 -6.00
N GLU A 78 28.61 -15.89 -5.22
CA GLU A 78 28.55 -17.36 -5.16
C GLU A 78 27.53 -17.88 -6.17
#